data_AF-A0A0F8GY61-F1
#
_entry.id   AF-A0A0F8GY61-F1
#
_cell.length_a   1.000
_cell.length_b   1.000
_cell.length_c   1.000
_cell.angle_alpha   90.00
_cell.angle_beta   90.00
_cell.angle_gamma   90.00
#
_symmetry.space_group_name_H-M   'P 1'
#
loop_
_entity.id
_entity.type
_entity.pdbx_description
1 polymer ?
#
loop_
_entity_poly.entity_id
_entity_poly.type
_entity_poly.pdbx_seq_one_letter_code
_entity_poly.pdbx_strand_id
1 'polypeptide(L)'
;MIDSWARPFEQEFGKDRRFTVYEVPMINKGWKVLSRMIDSGMRGGIPVEKHDNVVTFYGDYSGYRNALGMENTELAYVFLLDQEGVICWKGEGYSSHETEKKLLSTAMALRPAALKQRGL
;
A
#
# COMPACT_ATOMS: atom_id res chain seq x y z
N MET A 1 4.79 8.97 -7.23
CA MET A 1 4.91 8.83 -5.76
C MET A 1 4.80 7.38 -5.32
N ILE A 2 3.68 6.69 -5.57
CA ILE A 2 3.47 5.29 -5.13
C ILE A 2 4.63 4.36 -5.53
N ASP A 3 5.07 4.42 -6.79
CA ASP A 3 6.20 3.64 -7.31
C ASP A 3 7.50 3.79 -6.50
N SER A 4 7.75 4.95 -5.90
CA SER A 4 8.95 5.17 -5.07
C SER A 4 8.93 4.37 -3.76
N TRP A 5 7.76 3.88 -3.35
CA TRP A 5 7.58 2.99 -2.20
C TRP A 5 7.39 1.53 -2.64
N ALA A 6 6.50 1.29 -3.61
CA ALA A 6 6.09 -0.06 -4.00
C ALA A 6 7.25 -0.85 -4.61
N ARG A 7 8.05 -0.25 -5.51
CA ARG A 7 9.15 -0.95 -6.20
C ARG A 7 10.22 -1.49 -5.24
N PRO A 8 10.84 -0.69 -4.34
CA PRO A 8 11.84 -1.24 -3.41
C PRO A 8 11.22 -2.26 -2.45
N PHE A 9 9.96 -2.07 -2.04
CA PHE A 9 9.27 -3.03 -1.18
C PHE A 9 9.04 -4.37 -1.88
N GLU A 10 8.56 -4.37 -3.12
CA GLU A 10 8.37 -5.59 -3.92
C GLU A 10 9.69 -6.25 -4.32
N GLN A 11 10.76 -5.48 -4.53
CA GLN A 11 12.10 -6.04 -4.76
C GLN A 11 12.58 -6.86 -3.55
N GLU A 12 12.33 -6.38 -2.34
CA GLU A 12 12.75 -7.05 -1.10
C GLU A 12 11.78 -8.16 -0.66
N PHE A 13 10.47 -7.93 -0.77
CA PHE A 13 9.43 -8.77 -0.18
C PHE A 13 8.48 -9.43 -1.19
N GLY A 14 8.54 -9.11 -2.49
CA GLY A 14 7.55 -9.58 -3.48
C GLY A 14 7.51 -11.09 -3.73
N LYS A 15 8.54 -11.83 -3.30
CA LYS A 15 8.55 -13.31 -3.32
C LYS A 15 8.05 -13.93 -2.02
N ASP A 16 7.90 -13.13 -0.97
CA ASP A 16 7.43 -13.56 0.34
C ASP A 16 5.91 -13.45 0.40
N ARG A 17 5.22 -14.59 0.38
CA ARG A 17 3.75 -14.68 0.38
C ARG A 17 3.09 -14.07 1.63
N ARG A 18 3.86 -13.69 2.64
CA ARG A 18 3.38 -12.99 3.84
C ARG A 18 3.18 -11.49 3.61
N PHE A 19 3.78 -10.94 2.56
CA PHE A 19 3.65 -9.54 2.20
C PHE A 19 2.90 -9.42 0.89
N THR A 20 2.07 -8.38 0.80
CA THR A 20 1.37 -8.00 -0.42
C THR A 20 1.20 -6.49 -0.40
N VAL A 21 1.39 -5.85 -1.55
CA VAL A 21 1.17 -4.41 -1.73
C VAL A 21 -0.19 -4.24 -2.37
N TYR A 22 -1.05 -3.43 -1.74
CA TYR A 22 -2.34 -3.04 -2.30
C TYR A 22 -2.34 -1.54 -2.61
N GLU A 23 -2.82 -1.17 -3.79
CA GLU A 23 -3.08 0.22 -4.14
C GLU A 23 -4.57 0.52 -4.01
N VAL A 24 -4.90 1.58 -3.29
CA VAL A 24 -6.30 1.96 -3.03
C VAL A 24 -6.54 3.40 -3.50
N PRO A 25 -6.76 3.63 -4.81
CA PRO A 25 -7.13 4.95 -5.30
C PRO A 25 -8.46 5.38 -4.67
N MET A 26 -8.47 6.49 -3.95
CA MET A 26 -9.66 7.02 -3.30
C MET A 26 -10.20 8.22 -4.08
N ILE A 27 -11.39 8.07 -4.67
CA ILE A 27 -11.98 9.03 -5.59
C ILE A 27 -13.36 9.47 -5.07
N ASN A 28 -13.63 10.76 -5.15
CA ASN A 28 -14.91 11.32 -4.70
C ASN A 28 -16.11 10.71 -5.43
N LYS A 29 -17.21 10.53 -4.70
CA LYS A 29 -18.46 9.90 -5.17
C LYS A 29 -19.00 10.47 -6.50
N GLY A 30 -18.80 11.76 -6.76
CA GLY A 30 -19.24 12.42 -7.99
C GLY A 30 -18.67 11.82 -9.28
N TRP A 31 -17.50 11.19 -9.20
CA TRP A 31 -16.84 10.55 -10.35
C TRP A 31 -17.27 9.11 -10.58
N LYS A 32 -18.12 8.54 -9.71
CA LYS A 32 -18.57 7.16 -9.82
C LYS A 32 -19.29 6.86 -11.14
N VAL A 33 -19.96 7.86 -11.72
CA VAL A 33 -20.61 7.75 -13.04
C VAL A 33 -19.62 7.47 -14.18
N LEU A 34 -18.36 7.88 -14.02
CA LEU A 34 -17.26 7.65 -14.96
C LEU A 34 -16.30 6.53 -14.52
N SER A 35 -16.65 5.77 -13.48
CA SER A 35 -15.78 4.74 -12.87
C SER A 35 -15.17 3.79 -13.90
N ARG A 36 -15.97 3.21 -14.79
CA ARG A 36 -15.46 2.30 -15.83
C ARG A 36 -14.36 2.91 -16.70
N MET A 37 -14.49 4.19 -17.05
CA MET A 37 -13.48 4.89 -17.86
C MET A 37 -12.22 5.17 -17.04
N ILE A 38 -12.39 5.60 -15.79
CA ILE A 38 -11.28 5.90 -14.87
C ILE A 38 -10.51 4.60 -14.56
N ASP A 39 -11.20 3.53 -14.20
CA ASP A 39 -10.62 2.21 -13.91
C ASP A 39 -9.90 1.65 -15.13
N SER A 40 -10.48 1.77 -16.33
CA SER A 40 -9.82 1.34 -17.57
C SER A 40 -8.56 2.17 -17.86
N GLY A 41 -8.60 3.48 -17.62
CA GLY A 41 -7.44 4.35 -17.77
C GLY A 41 -6.31 3.99 -16.82
N MET A 42 -6.63 3.81 -15.53
CA MET A 42 -5.66 3.38 -14.52
C MET A 42 -5.07 2.00 -14.83
N ARG A 43 -5.92 1.02 -15.18
CA ARG A 43 -5.48 -0.33 -15.55
C ARG A 43 -4.54 -0.35 -16.75
N GLY A 44 -4.71 0.57 -17.70
CA GLY A 44 -3.80 0.71 -18.84
C GLY A 44 -2.36 1.06 -18.43
N GLY A 45 -2.16 1.66 -17.26
CA GLY A 45 -0.84 2.00 -16.70
C GLY A 45 -0.30 1.02 -15.66
N ILE A 46 -1.12 0.05 -15.21
CA ILE A 46 -0.74 -0.92 -14.18
C ILE A 46 -0.40 -2.25 -14.87
N PRO A 47 0.73 -2.91 -14.56
CA PRO A 47 1.02 -4.26 -15.05
C PRO A 47 -0.11 -5.25 -14.71
N VAL A 48 -0.44 -6.16 -15.63
CA VAL A 48 -1.61 -7.05 -15.51
C VAL A 48 -1.54 -7.90 -14.23
N GLU A 49 -0.36 -8.36 -13.86
CA GLU A 49 -0.09 -9.12 -12.65
C GLU A 49 -0.39 -8.37 -11.35
N LYS A 50 -0.55 -7.04 -11.40
CA LYS A 50 -0.90 -6.20 -10.25
C LYS A 50 -2.37 -5.80 -10.23
N HIS A 51 -3.15 -6.10 -11.26
CA HIS A 51 -4.56 -5.65 -11.34
C HIS A 51 -5.41 -6.16 -10.18
N ASP A 52 -5.13 -7.37 -9.66
CA ASP A 52 -5.86 -7.95 -8.52
C ASP A 52 -5.52 -7.28 -7.18
N ASN A 53 -4.44 -6.48 -7.14
CA ASN A 53 -4.00 -5.76 -5.95
C ASN A 53 -4.42 -4.29 -5.95
N VAL A 54 -5.25 -3.87 -6.90
CA VAL A 54 -5.76 -2.49 -6.96
C VAL A 54 -7.25 -2.46 -6.70
N VAL A 55 -7.65 -1.71 -5.67
CA VAL A 55 -9.06 -1.55 -5.27
C VAL A 55 -9.41 -0.07 -5.26
N THR A 56 -10.18 0.39 -6.24
CA THR A 56 -10.60 1.79 -6.29
C THR A 56 -11.81 2.04 -5.40
N PHE A 57 -11.67 2.96 -4.46
CA PHE A 57 -12.76 3.42 -3.59
C PHE A 57 -13.44 4.64 -4.21
N TYR A 58 -14.73 4.52 -4.53
CA TYR A 58 -15.57 5.64 -4.99
C TYR A 58 -16.55 6.08 -3.89
N GLY A 59 -16.26 7.18 -3.20
CA GLY A 59 -17.06 7.60 -2.07
C GLY A 59 -16.55 8.87 -1.40
N ASP A 60 -17.13 9.17 -0.24
CA ASP A 60 -16.54 10.15 0.68
C ASP A 60 -15.46 9.45 1.50
N TYR A 61 -14.22 9.93 1.39
CA TYR A 61 -13.06 9.40 2.11
C TYR A 61 -12.55 10.33 3.21
N SER A 62 -13.31 11.38 3.56
CA SER A 62 -12.98 12.30 4.65
C SER A 62 -12.80 11.60 6.00
N GLY A 63 -13.64 10.59 6.29
CA GLY A 63 -13.51 9.76 7.49
C GLY A 63 -12.16 9.03 7.57
N TYR A 64 -11.72 8.43 6.46
CA TYR A 64 -10.40 7.80 6.37
C TYR A 64 -9.29 8.83 6.52
N ARG A 65 -9.41 10.00 5.90
CA ARG A 65 -8.40 11.06 6.03
C ARG A 65 -8.22 11.49 7.47
N ASN A 66 -9.32 11.71 8.18
CA ASN A 66 -9.26 12.12 9.59
C ASN A 66 -8.68 11.01 10.47
N ALA A 67 -9.16 9.77 10.30
CA ALA A 67 -8.72 8.63 11.11
C ALA A 67 -7.24 8.27 10.88
N LEU A 68 -6.74 8.43 9.66
CA LEU A 68 -5.38 8.07 9.27
C LEU A 68 -4.41 9.26 9.22
N GLY A 69 -4.88 10.48 9.51
CA GLY A 69 -4.10 11.71 9.44
C GLY A 69 -3.59 12.02 8.03
N MET A 70 -4.44 11.89 7.01
CA MET A 70 -4.13 12.22 5.61
C MET A 70 -4.56 13.64 5.28
N GLU A 71 -3.77 14.60 5.75
CA GLU A 71 -4.09 16.01 5.68
C GLU A 71 -4.00 16.56 4.25
N ASN A 72 -2.94 16.20 3.52
CA ASN A 72 -2.70 16.69 2.15
C ASN A 72 -3.17 15.67 1.11
N THR A 73 -4.27 15.98 0.41
CA THR A 73 -4.86 15.09 -0.61
C THR A 73 -4.03 14.95 -1.89
N GLU A 74 -2.98 15.75 -2.06
CA GLU A 74 -2.08 15.69 -3.22
C GLU A 74 -0.95 14.67 -3.03
N LEU A 75 -0.81 14.10 -1.82
CA LEU A 75 0.23 13.13 -1.50
C LEU A 75 -0.30 11.70 -1.61
N ALA A 76 0.59 10.78 -1.99
CA ALA A 76 0.39 9.37 -1.71
C ALA A 76 0.59 9.10 -0.22
N TYR A 77 -0.21 8.21 0.36
CA TYR A 77 -0.02 7.72 1.72
C TYR A 77 0.27 6.22 1.68
N VAL A 78 1.21 5.78 2.51
CA VAL A 78 1.62 4.38 2.61
C VAL A 78 1.49 3.95 4.06
N PHE A 79 0.86 2.81 4.27
CA PHE A 79 0.70 2.20 5.58
C PHE A 79 1.21 0.76 5.52
N LEU A 80 2.07 0.39 6.46
CA LEU A 80 2.44 -1.00 6.69
C LEU A 80 1.54 -1.55 7.79
N LEU A 81 0.85 -2.63 7.48
CA LEU A 81 -0.01 -3.34 8.41
C LEU A 81 0.65 -4.66 8.83
N ASP A 82 0.46 -5.07 10.08
CA ASP A 82 0.70 -6.46 10.47
C ASP A 82 -0.49 -7.38 10.10
N GLN A 83 -0.40 -8.65 10.48
CA GLN A 83 -1.43 -9.66 10.18
C GLN A 83 -2.75 -9.43 10.94
N GLU A 84 -2.74 -8.65 12.02
CA GLU A 84 -3.93 -8.27 12.78
C GLU A 84 -4.57 -6.97 12.26
N GLY A 85 -3.95 -6.35 11.25
CA GLY A 85 -4.42 -5.10 10.64
C GLY A 85 -3.99 -3.85 11.42
N VAL A 86 -3.00 -3.96 12.31
CA VAL A 86 -2.47 -2.81 13.06
C VAL A 86 -1.46 -2.07 12.18
N ILE A 87 -1.55 -0.74 12.15
CA ILE A 87 -0.58 0.11 11.45
C ILE A 87 0.72 0.13 12.22
N CYS A 88 1.75 -0.52 11.68
CA CYS A 88 3.09 -0.56 12.26
C CYS A 88 3.99 0.57 11.75
N TRP A 89 3.67 1.14 10.59
CA TRP A 89 4.43 2.24 9.99
C TRP A 89 3.58 3.06 9.01
N LYS A 90 3.88 4.34 8.88
CA LYS A 90 3.23 5.28 7.96
C LYS A 90 4.26 6.14 7.22
N GLY A 91 4.01 6.40 5.94
CA GLY A 91 4.73 7.38 5.12
C GLY A 91 3.78 8.18 4.23
N GLU A 92 4.28 9.28 3.68
CA GLU A 92 3.54 10.13 2.75
C GLU A 92 4.46 10.74 1.67
N GLY A 93 3.88 11.12 0.54
CA GLY A 93 4.59 11.76 -0.57
C GLY A 93 5.53 10.81 -1.33
N TYR A 94 6.70 11.33 -1.73
CA TYR A 94 7.77 10.53 -2.31
C TYR A 94 8.61 9.88 -1.21
N SER A 95 9.08 8.66 -1.47
CA SER A 95 10.07 8.05 -0.59
C SER A 95 11.39 8.81 -0.65
N SER A 96 12.09 8.74 0.48
CA SER A 96 13.50 9.08 0.60
C SER A 96 14.25 7.82 1.01
N HIS A 97 15.58 7.81 0.83
CA HIS A 97 16.39 6.67 1.25
C HIS A 97 16.19 6.31 2.74
N GLU A 98 16.04 7.32 3.60
CA GLU A 98 15.81 7.09 5.04
C GLU A 98 14.44 6.48 5.33
N THR A 99 13.39 6.97 4.66
CA THR A 99 12.03 6.49 4.90
C THR A 99 11.79 5.11 4.30
N GLU A 100 12.38 4.85 3.13
CA GLU A 100 12.46 3.51 2.53
C GLU A 100 13.13 2.53 3.49
N LYS A 101 14.33 2.87 3.99
CA LYS A 101 15.06 2.00 4.92
C LYS A 101 14.23 1.68 6.18
N LYS A 102 13.52 2.67 6.73
CA LYS A 102 12.62 2.48 7.88
C LYS A 102 11.44 1.57 7.56
N LEU A 103 10.80 1.74 6.40
CA LEU A 103 9.73 0.86 5.94
C LEU A 103 10.21 -0.59 5.83
N LEU A 104 11.33 -0.81 5.12
CA LEU A 104 11.87 -2.16 4.89
C LEU A 104 12.32 -2.82 6.21
N SER A 105 12.97 -2.09 7.11
CA SER A 105 13.38 -2.64 8.40
C SER A 105 12.18 -2.97 9.30
N THR A 106 11.13 -2.15 9.29
CA THR A 106 9.90 -2.44 10.03
C THR A 106 9.22 -3.68 9.49
N ALA A 107 9.09 -3.81 8.16
CA ALA A 107 8.54 -4.99 7.53
C ALA A 107 9.37 -6.26 7.82
N MET A 108 10.70 -6.15 7.80
CA MET A 108 11.59 -7.25 8.18
C MET A 108 11.32 -7.75 9.61
N ALA A 109 11.07 -6.84 10.55
CA ALA A 109 10.77 -7.18 11.94
C ALA A 109 9.40 -7.85 12.13
N LEU A 110 8.47 -7.66 11.19
CA LEU A 110 7.17 -8.35 11.18
C LEU A 110 7.26 -9.81 10.71
N ARG A 111 8.41 -10.25 10.17
CA ARG A 111 8.60 -11.67 9.88
C ARG A 111 8.62 -12.41 11.22
N PRO A 112 7.70 -13.36 11.47
CA PRO A 112 7.82 -14.21 12.64
C PRO A 112 9.19 -14.89 12.59
N ALA A 113 9.87 -14.95 13.74
CA ALA A 113 11.09 -15.72 13.87
C ALA A 113 10.81 -17.13 13.34
N ALA A 114 11.65 -17.61 12.42
CA ALA A 114 11.52 -18.97 11.92
C ALA A 114 11.39 -19.89 13.14
N LEU A 115 10.23 -20.57 13.25
CA LEU A 115 10.03 -21.58 14.28
C LEU A 115 11.21 -22.54 14.13
N LYS A 116 12.16 -22.50 15.07
CA LYS A 116 13.15 -23.55 15.20
C LYS A 116 12.32 -24.82 15.27
N GLN A 117 12.38 -25.65 14.22
CA GLN A 117 11.81 -26.98 14.27
C GLN A 117 12.44 -27.63 15.51
N ARG A 118 11.65 -27.78 16.57
CA ARG A 118 12.03 -28.58 17.72
C ARG A 118 12.04 -29.99 17.18
N GLY A 119 13.23 -30.46 16.84
CA GLY A 119 13.48 -31.86 16.55
C GLY A 119 12.99 -32.68 17.74
N LEU A 120 12.08 -33.61 17.44
CA LEU A 120 11.86 -34.84 18.17
C LEU A 120 12.05 -35.97 17.16
#